data_AF-K1PHD8-F1
#
_entry.id   AF-K1PHD8-F1
#
_cell.length_a   1.000
_cell.length_b   1.000
_cell.length_c   1.000
_cell.angle_alpha   90.00
_cell.angle_beta   90.00
_cell.angle_gamma   90.00
#
_symmetry.space_group_name_H-M   'P 1'
#
loop_
_entity.id
_entity.type
_entity.pdbx_description
1 polymer ?
#
loop_
_entity_poly.entity_id
_entity_poly.type
_entity_poly.pdbx_seq_one_letter_code
_entity_poly.pdbx_strand_id
1 'polypeptide(L)'
;MMYYILVQLELALVDLSPLGGKWLQDTIDQKIIWFQPLLITESIVQAHIFHRKYIRLHSINATLIGQGICKVKDLTPEQFSSLSAPEDELLRMLLQHQMIASQKERGMWKIKDEPTKWTPISTIKHIISSTVHLWRKIKRKFSKK
;
A
#
# COMPACT_ATOMS: atom_id res chain seq x y z
N MET A 1 -6.32 -35.17 17.41
CA MET A 1 -6.93 -33.90 17.84
C MET A 1 -6.16 -32.80 17.12
N MET A 2 -6.80 -32.04 16.22
CA MET A 2 -6.13 -30.96 15.49
C MET A 2 -6.35 -29.68 16.28
N TYR A 3 -5.31 -29.12 16.87
CA TYR A 3 -5.39 -27.85 17.58
C TYR A 3 -5.32 -26.73 16.55
N TYR A 4 -6.39 -25.94 16.43
CA TYR A 4 -6.38 -24.71 15.66
C TYR A 4 -5.76 -23.63 16.54
N ILE A 5 -4.51 -23.26 16.25
CA ILE A 5 -3.90 -22.09 16.89
C ILE A 5 -4.44 -20.87 16.14
N LEU A 6 -5.25 -20.06 16.82
CA LEU A 6 -5.59 -18.71 16.36
C LEU A 6 -4.34 -17.86 16.51
N VAL A 7 -3.71 -17.56 15.38
CA VAL A 7 -2.52 -16.70 15.33
C VAL A 7 -2.93 -15.35 14.75
N GLN A 8 -2.54 -14.27 15.41
CA GLN A 8 -2.76 -12.91 14.96
C GLN A 8 -1.71 -12.56 13.90
N LEU A 9 -2.15 -12.18 12.70
CA LEU A 9 -1.29 -11.73 11.61
C LEU A 9 -1.12 -10.21 11.66
N GLU A 10 0.12 -9.73 11.71
CA GLU A 10 0.45 -8.31 11.79
C GLU A 10 1.36 -7.86 10.65
N LEU A 11 1.24 -6.59 10.26
CA LEU A 11 2.17 -5.97 9.31
C LEU A 11 3.52 -5.76 9.97
N ALA A 12 4.56 -6.43 9.47
CA ALA A 12 5.93 -6.19 9.91
C ALA A 12 6.38 -4.75 9.58
N LEU A 13 7.12 -4.15 10.51
CA LEU A 13 7.82 -2.85 10.34
C LEU A 13 6.92 -1.64 10.02
N VAL A 14 5.60 -1.75 10.26
CA VAL A 14 4.64 -0.67 10.05
C VAL A 14 4.03 -0.28 11.39
N ASP A 15 4.01 1.02 11.69
CA ASP A 15 3.24 1.57 12.80
C ASP A 15 1.80 1.81 12.32
N LEU A 16 0.88 0.97 12.78
CA LEU A 16 -0.49 0.93 12.27
C LEU A 16 -1.32 2.05 12.91
N SER A 17 -1.72 3.03 12.09
CA SER A 17 -2.66 4.06 12.52
C SER A 17 -4.11 3.54 12.54
N PRO A 18 -5.05 4.18 13.27
CA PRO A 18 -6.47 3.83 13.20
C PRO A 18 -7.04 3.89 11.77
N LEU A 19 -6.57 4.84 10.96
CA LEU A 19 -6.92 4.93 9.54
C LEU A 19 -6.37 3.75 8.74
N GLY A 20 -5.16 3.30 9.06
CA GLY A 20 -4.58 2.08 8.50
C GLY A 20 -5.39 0.84 8.84
N GLY A 21 -5.82 0.69 10.10
CA GLY A 21 -6.69 -0.41 10.53
C GLY A 21 -8.00 -0.46 9.76
N LYS A 22 -8.67 0.70 9.63
CA LYS A 22 -9.90 0.80 8.82
C LYS A 22 -9.63 0.48 7.34
N TRP A 23 -8.54 0.99 6.78
CA TRP A 23 -8.18 0.71 5.39
C TRP A 23 -7.94 -0.79 5.16
N LEU A 24 -7.28 -1.48 6.10
CA LEU A 24 -7.07 -2.92 6.05
C LEU A 24 -8.40 -3.66 6.07
N GLN A 25 -9.31 -3.27 6.96
CA GLN A 25 -10.66 -3.85 7.01
C GLN A 25 -11.40 -3.66 5.68
N ASP A 26 -11.46 -2.43 5.16
CA ASP A 26 -12.17 -2.14 3.91
C ASP A 26 -11.54 -2.83 2.69
N THR A 27 -10.20 -3.04 2.71
CA THR A 27 -9.45 -3.49 1.53
C THR A 27 -9.14 -4.97 1.52
N ILE A 28 -8.99 -5.60 2.68
CA ILE A 28 -8.45 -6.96 2.81
C ILE A 28 -9.43 -7.91 3.50
N ASP A 29 -10.40 -7.39 4.26
CA ASP A 29 -11.38 -8.26 4.90
C ASP A 29 -12.05 -9.18 3.85
N GLN A 30 -12.15 -10.45 4.20
CA GLN A 30 -12.68 -11.53 3.36
C GLN A 30 -11.95 -11.76 2.02
N LYS A 31 -10.71 -11.28 1.85
CA LYS A 31 -9.90 -11.53 0.65
C LYS A 31 -8.78 -12.54 0.89
N ILE A 32 -8.41 -13.25 -0.17
CA ILE A 32 -7.23 -14.11 -0.17
C ILE A 32 -5.99 -13.23 -0.18
N ILE A 33 -5.17 -13.37 0.85
CA ILE A 33 -3.86 -12.73 0.97
C ILE A 33 -2.74 -13.75 0.86
N TRP A 34 -1.59 -13.27 0.43
CA TRP A 34 -0.32 -13.97 0.51
C TRP A 34 0.55 -13.24 1.51
N PHE A 35 1.42 -13.94 2.23
CA PHE A 35 2.32 -13.28 3.15
C PHE A 35 3.64 -14.05 3.27
N GLN A 36 4.71 -13.31 3.53
CA GLN A 36 6.00 -13.85 3.93
C GLN A 36 6.17 -13.60 5.43
N PRO A 37 6.20 -14.64 6.28
CA PRO A 37 6.45 -14.48 7.70
C PRO A 37 7.89 -14.00 7.92
N LEU A 38 8.07 -13.06 8.83
CA LEU A 38 9.38 -12.48 9.16
C LEU A 38 9.73 -12.75 10.63
N LEU A 39 8.77 -12.50 11.53
CA LEU A 39 8.89 -12.85 12.94
C LEU A 39 7.68 -13.68 13.36
N ILE A 40 7.93 -14.82 14.00
CA ILE A 40 6.90 -15.71 14.51
C ILE A 40 7.08 -15.82 16.02
N THR A 41 6.03 -15.49 16.75
CA THR A 41 5.91 -15.68 18.20
C THR A 41 4.79 -16.68 18.48
N GLU A 42 4.53 -16.99 19.75
CA GLU A 42 3.48 -17.95 20.13
C GLU A 42 2.08 -17.58 19.64
N SER A 43 1.77 -16.28 19.55
CA SER A 43 0.43 -15.77 19.22
C SER A 43 0.40 -14.79 18.05
N ILE A 44 1.56 -14.27 17.62
CA ILE A 44 1.64 -13.24 16.58
C ILE A 44 2.63 -13.68 15.49
N VAL A 45 2.22 -13.49 14.23
CA VAL A 45 3.09 -13.56 13.05
C VAL A 45 3.19 -12.17 12.46
N GLN A 46 4.37 -11.57 12.51
CA GLN A 46 4.67 -10.35 11.78
C GLN A 46 5.14 -10.71 10.37
N ALA A 47 4.50 -10.13 9.37
CA ALA A 47 4.71 -10.52 7.99
C ALA A 47 4.77 -9.34 7.02
N HIS A 48 5.42 -9.61 5.89
CA HIS A 48 5.22 -8.85 4.67
C HIS A 48 3.98 -9.39 3.97
N ILE A 49 2.91 -8.60 3.93
CA ILE A 49 1.61 -9.04 3.41
C ILE A 49 1.40 -8.52 1.98
N PHE A 50 0.82 -9.37 1.14
CA PHE A 50 0.54 -9.11 -0.26
C PHE A 50 -0.91 -9.41 -0.58
N HIS A 51 -1.51 -8.57 -1.41
CA HIS A 51 -2.78 -8.87 -2.07
C HIS A 51 -2.55 -9.05 -3.56
N ARG A 52 -3.25 -9.99 -4.18
CA ARG A 52 -3.19 -10.16 -5.63
C ARG A 52 -4.12 -9.16 -6.30
N LYS A 53 -3.56 -8.30 -7.15
CA LYS A 53 -4.33 -7.42 -8.03
C LYS A 53 -4.01 -7.82 -9.47
N TYR A 54 -5.00 -8.38 -10.17
CA TYR A 54 -4.81 -9.01 -11.48
C TYR A 54 -3.74 -10.12 -11.44
N ILE A 55 -2.67 -9.98 -12.22
CA ILE A 55 -1.57 -10.93 -12.32
C ILE A 55 -0.39 -10.60 -11.39
N ARG A 56 -0.41 -9.47 -10.67
CA ARG A 56 0.71 -9.04 -9.82
C ARG A 56 0.35 -9.08 -8.34
N LEU A 57 1.33 -9.45 -7.52
CA LEU A 57 1.25 -9.30 -6.08
C LEU A 57 1.62 -7.86 -5.71
N HIS A 58 0.80 -7.25 -4.86
CA HIS A 58 1.01 -5.90 -4.36
C HIS A 58 1.23 -5.94 -2.85
N SER A 59 2.39 -5.42 -2.43
CA SER A 59 2.75 -5.24 -1.03
C SER A 59 1.77 -4.31 -0.33
N ILE A 60 1.06 -4.82 0.68
CA ILE A 60 0.15 -4.05 1.52
C ILE A 60 0.96 -3.10 2.42
N ASN A 61 2.05 -3.58 3.03
CA ASN A 61 2.95 -2.75 3.85
C ASN A 61 3.39 -1.52 3.05
N ALA A 62 3.91 -1.71 1.83
CA ALA A 62 4.39 -0.61 1.00
C ALA A 62 3.25 0.29 0.49
N THR A 63 2.05 -0.26 0.28
CA THR A 63 0.88 0.53 -0.15
C THR A 63 0.45 1.51 0.95
N LEU A 64 0.33 1.05 2.19
CA LEU A 64 -0.06 1.89 3.33
C LEU A 64 0.95 3.00 3.58
N ILE A 65 2.24 2.66 3.57
CA ILE A 65 3.33 3.65 3.72
C ILE A 65 3.36 4.62 2.55
N GLY A 66 3.32 4.11 1.31
CA GLY A 66 3.41 4.93 0.09
C GLY A 66 2.22 5.87 -0.13
N GLN A 67 1.06 5.57 0.47
CA GLN A 67 -0.10 6.46 0.50
C GLN A 67 -0.08 7.44 1.68
N GLY A 68 0.90 7.33 2.59
CA GLY A 68 0.98 8.12 3.81
C GLY A 68 -0.15 7.82 4.81
N ILE A 69 -0.69 6.60 4.78
CA ILE A 69 -1.73 6.16 5.75
C ILE A 69 -1.08 5.70 7.05
N CYS A 70 0.08 5.04 6.92
CA CYS A 70 0.91 4.58 8.04
C CYS A 70 2.34 5.12 7.89
N LYS A 71 3.13 4.96 8.94
CA LYS A 71 4.58 5.21 8.93
C LYS A 71 5.36 3.93 9.25
N VAL A 72 6.63 3.92 8.89
CA VAL A 72 7.58 2.87 9.27
C VAL A 72 7.74 2.90 10.78
N LYS A 73 7.79 1.72 11.40
CA LYS A 73 8.00 1.60 12.84
C LYS A 73 9.36 2.17 13.22
N ASP A 74 9.39 2.99 14.26
CA ASP A 74 10.63 3.51 14.84
C ASP A 74 11.34 2.35 15.56
N LEU A 75 12.52 1.96 15.07
CA LEU A 75 13.32 0.86 15.62
C LEU A 75 14.40 1.41 16.56
N THR A 76 14.65 0.71 17.67
CA THR A 76 15.82 1.00 18.50
C THR A 76 17.11 0.53 17.80
N PRO A 77 18.30 1.03 18.19
CA PRO A 77 19.57 0.58 17.62
C PRO A 77 19.79 -0.93 17.74
N GLU A 78 19.34 -1.54 18.84
CA GLU A 78 19.43 -2.98 19.08
C GLU A 78 18.51 -3.76 18.14
N GLN A 79 17.30 -3.25 17.90
CA GLN A 79 16.37 -3.82 16.94
C GLN A 79 16.91 -3.72 15.52
N PHE A 80 17.49 -2.58 15.15
CA PHE A 80 18.11 -2.39 13.83
C PHE A 80 19.27 -3.37 13.60
N SER A 81 20.07 -3.62 14.64
CA SER A 81 21.23 -4.53 14.56
C SER A 81 20.86 -6.02 14.55
N SER A 82 19.61 -6.35 14.89
CA SER A 82 19.12 -7.74 14.98
C SER A 82 18.19 -8.13 13.83
N LEU A 83 17.98 -7.24 12.84
CA LEU A 83 17.16 -7.53 11.67
C LEU A 83 17.79 -8.67 10.85
N SER A 84 16.96 -9.64 10.49
CA SER A 84 17.31 -10.61 9.48
C SER A 84 17.43 -9.95 8.09
N ALA A 85 18.14 -10.59 7.16
CA ALA A 85 18.26 -10.12 5.78
C ALA A 85 16.90 -9.77 5.11
N PRO A 86 15.84 -10.60 5.19
CA PRO A 86 14.55 -10.23 4.59
C PRO A 86 13.85 -9.07 5.32
N GLU A 87 14.08 -8.90 6.63
CA GLU A 87 13.57 -7.74 7.35
C GLU A 87 14.29 -6.45 6.95
N ASP A 88 15.61 -6.48 6.77
CA ASP A 88 16.39 -5.34 6.28
C ASP A 88 15.96 -4.94 4.85
N GLU A 89 15.73 -5.91 3.97
CA GLU A 89 15.23 -5.67 2.61
C GLU A 89 13.85 -4.99 2.64
N LEU A 90 12.92 -5.51 3.45
CA LEU A 90 11.61 -4.90 3.66
C LEU A 90 11.76 -3.49 4.22
N LEU A 91 12.59 -3.29 5.24
CA LEU A 91 12.79 -1.99 5.89
C LEU A 91 13.25 -0.93 4.88
N ARG A 92 14.28 -1.25 4.07
CA ARG A 92 14.79 -0.33 3.03
C ARG A 92 13.70 0.05 2.04
N MET A 93 12.92 -0.92 1.57
CA MET A 93 11.80 -0.66 0.66
C MET A 93 10.77 0.26 1.31
N LEU A 94 10.39 0.02 2.57
CA LEU A 94 9.39 0.84 3.26
C LEU A 94 9.89 2.26 3.54
N LEU A 95 11.15 2.43 3.94
CA LEU A 95 11.77 3.74 4.12
C LEU A 95 11.77 4.55 2.82
N GLN A 96 12.06 3.91 1.68
CA GLN A 96 11.97 4.56 0.37
C GLN A 96 10.53 5.03 0.07
N HIS A 97 9.53 4.20 0.36
CA HIS A 97 8.12 4.58 0.17
C HIS A 97 7.71 5.73 1.10
N GLN A 98 8.17 5.72 2.35
CA GLN A 98 7.89 6.77 3.32
C GLN A 98 8.50 8.10 2.88
N MET A 99 9.75 8.08 2.43
CA MET A 99 10.41 9.26 1.88
C MET A 99 9.61 9.85 0.71
N ILE A 100 9.18 9.01 -0.25
CA ILE A 100 8.36 9.46 -1.39
C ILE A 100 7.00 10.00 -0.92
N ALA A 101 6.37 9.34 0.05
CA ALA A 101 5.08 9.78 0.59
C ALA A 101 5.20 11.14 1.30
N SER A 102 6.28 11.35 2.05
CA SER A 102 6.60 12.62 2.71
C SER A 102 6.87 13.73 1.70
N GLN A 103 7.76 13.51 0.72
CA GLN A 103 8.08 14.48 -0.33
C GLN A 103 6.87 14.88 -1.18
N LYS A 104 5.90 13.98 -1.34
CA LYS A 104 4.67 14.21 -2.10
C LYS A 104 3.49 14.63 -1.21
N GLU A 105 3.74 14.91 0.07
CA GLU A 105 2.73 15.35 1.03
C GLU A 105 1.48 14.46 1.00
N ARG A 106 1.68 13.14 1.05
CA ARG A 106 0.58 12.17 0.99
C ARG A 106 0.03 11.87 2.38
N GLY A 107 -1.29 11.69 2.47
CA GLY A 107 -1.95 11.24 3.70
C GLY A 107 -1.57 12.10 4.91
N MET A 108 -0.96 11.48 5.92
CA MET A 108 -0.51 12.15 7.16
C MET A 108 0.58 13.20 6.95
N TRP A 109 1.27 13.19 5.81
CA TRP A 109 2.32 14.16 5.46
C TRP A 109 1.78 15.44 4.83
N LYS A 110 0.47 15.57 4.64
CA LYS A 110 -0.15 16.80 4.14
C LYS A 110 0.05 17.92 5.16
N ILE A 111 0.71 18.99 4.74
CA ILE A 111 0.69 20.25 5.49
C ILE A 111 -0.72 20.81 5.31
N LYS A 112 -1.46 20.93 6.42
CA LYS A 112 -2.75 21.64 6.39
C LYS A 112 -2.45 23.12 6.27
N ASP A 113 -2.48 23.64 5.05
CA ASP A 113 -2.67 25.07 4.89
C ASP A 113 -4.02 25.41 5.56
N GLU A 114 -3.98 26.25 6.60
CA GLU A 114 -5.16 26.93 7.13
C GLU A 114 -5.98 27.54 5.98
N PRO A 115 -7.32 27.69 6.13
CA PRO A 115 -8.21 27.84 5.00
C PRO A 115 -7.91 29.11 4.21
N THR A 116 -7.21 28.96 3.09
CA THR A 116 -7.18 29.99 2.06
C THR A 116 -8.61 30.17 1.60
N LYS A 117 -9.20 31.30 1.97
CA LYS A 117 -10.52 31.76 1.52
C LYS A 117 -10.63 31.48 0.02
N TRP A 118 -11.56 30.60 -0.32
CA TRP A 118 -11.89 30.25 -1.69
C TRP A 118 -12.25 31.52 -2.47
N THR A 119 -11.45 31.86 -3.47
CA THR A 119 -11.93 32.64 -4.63
C THR A 119 -12.46 31.65 -5.68
N PRO A 120 -13.52 32.00 -6.42
CA PRO A 120 -14.39 31.00 -7.05
C PRO A 120 -13.92 30.55 -8.44
N ILE A 121 -14.11 29.25 -8.68
CA ILE A 121 -14.62 28.58 -9.89
C ILE A 121 -14.18 29.19 -11.24
N SER A 122 -13.05 28.74 -11.81
CA SER A 122 -12.77 28.94 -13.24
C SER A 122 -12.14 27.78 -13.99
N THR A 123 -11.80 26.65 -13.36
CA THR A 123 -11.10 25.55 -14.08
C THR A 123 -11.85 24.21 -14.08
N ILE A 124 -13.20 24.27 -14.04
CA ILE A 124 -14.09 23.11 -14.34
C ILE A 124 -14.11 22.79 -15.86
N LYS A 125 -13.36 23.49 -16.72
CA LYS A 125 -13.47 23.32 -18.19
C LYS A 125 -12.62 22.21 -18.85
N HIS A 126 -11.85 21.39 -18.12
CA HIS A 126 -11.09 20.29 -18.74
C HIS A 126 -11.49 18.87 -18.32
N ILE A 127 -12.59 18.73 -17.56
CA ILE A 127 -13.25 17.44 -17.37
C ILE A 127 -14.36 17.36 -18.44
N ILE A 128 -14.06 16.71 -19.56
CA ILE A 128 -14.93 15.98 -20.52
C ILE A 128 -14.09 15.86 -21.80
N SER A 129 -13.31 14.79 -21.95
CA SER A 129 -12.73 14.40 -23.25
C SER A 129 -12.08 13.01 -23.24
N SER A 130 -11.66 12.45 -22.09
CA SER A 130 -10.93 11.17 -22.10
C SER A 130 -11.74 9.96 -21.63
N THR A 131 -13.02 9.91 -21.99
CA THR A 131 -13.81 8.67 -22.00
C THR A 131 -14.17 8.34 -23.44
N VAL A 132 -13.26 7.67 -24.16
CA VAL A 132 -13.65 6.87 -25.33
C VAL A 132 -12.96 5.52 -25.23
N HIS A 133 -13.78 4.50 -25.01
CA HIS A 133 -13.46 3.11 -25.23
C HIS A 133 -12.87 2.92 -26.64
N LEU A 134 -11.65 2.41 -26.75
CA LEU A 134 -11.20 1.77 -27.98
C LEU A 134 -10.96 0.28 -27.73
N TRP A 135 -12.06 -0.47 -27.69
CA TRP A 135 -12.04 -1.91 -27.90
C TRP A 135 -11.87 -2.19 -29.41
N ARG A 136 -10.96 -3.11 -29.72
CA ARG A 136 -10.53 -3.58 -31.05
C ARG A 136 -11.68 -3.95 -31.99
N LYS A 137 -11.48 -3.69 -33.30
CA LYS A 137 -11.75 -4.72 -34.32
C LYS A 137 -10.85 -4.59 -35.55
N ILE A 138 -9.89 -5.51 -35.63
CA ILE A 138 -9.19 -5.86 -36.87
C ILE A 138 -10.22 -6.47 -37.82
N LYS A 139 -10.31 -5.95 -39.05
CA LYS A 139 -10.72 -6.73 -40.22
C LYS A 139 -9.76 -6.40 -41.36
N ARG A 140 -8.77 -7.28 -41.55
CA ARG A 140 -8.02 -7.39 -42.81
C ARG A 140 -9.01 -7.65 -43.94
N LYS A 141 -8.86 -6.98 -45.08
CA LYS A 141 -9.06 -7.58 -46.41
C LYS A 141 -8.18 -6.85 -47.43
N PHE A 142 -7.25 -7.61 -47.98
CA PHE A 142 -6.58 -7.36 -49.26
C PHE A 142 -7.62 -7.00 -50.34
N SER A 143 -7.30 -6.06 -51.23
CA SER A 143 -7.32 -6.28 -52.69
C SER A 143 -6.99 -5.00 -53.46
N LYS A 144 -6.15 -5.19 -54.48
CA LYS A 144 -5.65 -4.25 -55.47
C LYS A 144 -6.73 -3.42 -56.18
N LYS A 145 -6.39 -2.21 -56.60
CA LYS A 145 -6.35 -1.84 -58.02
C LYS A 145 -5.44 -0.63 -58.22
#